data_AF-A0A3N5XKL1-F1
#
_entry.id   AF-A0A3N5XKL1-F1
#
_cell.length_a   1.000
_cell.length_b   1.000
_cell.length_c   1.000
_cell.angle_alpha   90.00
_cell.angle_beta   90.00
_cell.angle_gamma   90.00
#
_symmetry.space_group_name_H-M   'P 1'
#
loop_
_entity.id
_entity.type
_entity.pdbx_description
1 polymer ?
#
loop_
_entity_poly.entity_id
_entity_poly.type
_entity_poly.pdbx_seq_one_letter_code
_entity_poly.pdbx_strand_id
1 'polypeptide(L)'
;MICPNCKAEYREGYTVCSDCEVPLVERLQEDEQPEPEMELVTVFDTGEPADVLVAKSILEAEGIEFFAKDEGVQDFFGAGRLGSGFNTMAGQVEIQVRLEDAERARQLLTRLDEAEEGKETAAEELADETPEDEESEPRPE
;
A
#
# COMPACT_ATOMS: atom_id res chain seq x y z
N MET A 1 6.92 -45.19 20.68
CA MET A 1 6.33 -45.32 19.32
C MET A 1 4.88 -44.89 19.40
N ILE A 2 4.38 -44.05 18.51
CA ILE A 2 3.05 -43.41 18.55
C ILE A 2 2.39 -43.60 17.18
N CYS A 3 1.10 -43.93 17.16
CA CYS A 3 0.36 -43.98 15.90
C CYS A 3 -0.03 -42.58 15.43
N PRO A 4 0.28 -42.17 14.19
CA PRO A 4 -0.10 -40.85 13.67
C PRO A 4 -1.62 -40.66 13.50
N ASN A 5 -2.39 -41.75 13.38
CA ASN A 5 -3.82 -41.67 13.13
C ASN A 5 -4.65 -41.71 14.43
N CYS A 6 -4.45 -42.72 15.28
CA CYS A 6 -5.23 -42.88 16.52
C CYS A 6 -4.54 -42.31 17.77
N LYS A 7 -3.29 -41.84 17.66
CA LYS A 7 -2.48 -41.28 18.76
C LYS A 7 -2.18 -42.25 19.91
N ALA A 8 -2.40 -43.55 19.71
CA ALA A 8 -2.06 -44.56 20.72
C ALA A 8 -0.54 -44.69 20.90
N GLU A 9 -0.12 -44.87 22.15
CA GLU A 9 1.28 -45.06 22.54
C GLU A 9 1.65 -46.55 22.63
N TYR A 10 2.81 -46.90 22.07
CA TYR A 10 3.36 -48.24 22.00
C TYR A 10 4.77 -48.29 22.57
N ARG A 11 5.10 -49.45 23.16
CA ARG A 11 6.45 -49.77 23.63
C ARG A 11 7.43 -49.88 22.46
N GLU A 12 8.70 -49.68 22.77
CA GLU A 12 9.80 -49.82 21.80
C GLU A 12 9.88 -51.26 21.27
N GLY A 13 10.15 -51.41 19.98
CA GLY A 13 10.16 -52.69 19.26
C GLY A 13 8.89 -53.00 18.45
N TYR A 14 7.80 -52.25 18.66
CA TYR A 14 6.61 -52.32 17.80
C TYR A 14 6.72 -51.28 16.68
N THR A 15 6.57 -51.72 15.42
CA THR A 15 6.73 -50.87 14.23
C THR A 15 5.42 -50.56 13.51
N VAL A 16 4.32 -51.27 13.83
CA VAL A 16 3.01 -51.13 13.17
C VAL A 16 1.90 -51.07 14.22
N CYS A 17 0.94 -50.17 14.02
CA CYS A 17 -0.25 -50.03 14.86
C CYS A 17 -1.22 -51.21 14.65
N SER A 18 -1.73 -51.77 15.75
CA SER A 18 -2.71 -52.88 15.74
C SER A 18 -4.08 -52.50 15.17
N ASP A 19 -4.47 -51.24 15.29
CA ASP A 19 -5.83 -50.76 14.98
C ASP A 19 -5.90 -50.04 13.64
N CYS A 20 -4.83 -49.31 13.29
CA CYS A 20 -4.76 -48.52 12.06
C CYS A 20 -3.90 -49.18 10.97
N GLU A 21 -3.12 -50.21 11.30
CA GLU A 21 -2.19 -50.90 10.39
C GLU A 21 -1.16 -49.97 9.70
N VAL A 22 -0.90 -48.80 10.29
CA VAL A 22 0.10 -47.82 9.81
C VAL A 22 1.42 -47.92 10.56
N PRO A 23 2.55 -47.51 9.96
CA PRO A 23 3.83 -47.40 10.64
C PRO A 23 3.75 -46.47 11.84
N LEU A 24 4.32 -46.91 12.96
CA LEU A 24 4.42 -46.09 14.17
C LEU A 24 5.60 -45.12 14.05
N VAL A 25 5.44 -43.92 14.59
CA VAL A 25 6.47 -42.86 14.60
C VAL A 25 6.97 -42.60 16.02
N GLU A 26 8.18 -42.09 16.20
CA GLU A 26 8.73 -41.85 17.55
C GLU A 26 8.05 -40.67 18.25
N ARG A 27 7.76 -39.60 17.50
CA ARG A 27 7.03 -38.41 17.93
C ARG A 27 6.11 -37.97 16.81
N LEU A 28 4.91 -37.53 17.18
CA LEU A 28 4.06 -36.80 16.24
C LEU A 28 4.76 -35.48 15.98
N GLN A 29 5.11 -35.23 14.72
CA GLN A 29 5.45 -33.88 14.32
C GLN A 29 4.13 -33.12 14.32
N GLU A 30 3.98 -32.18 15.26
CA GLU A 30 2.97 -31.15 15.09
C GLU A 30 3.45 -30.35 13.91
N ASP A 31 2.84 -30.58 12.74
CA ASP A 31 3.08 -29.75 11.56
C ASP A 31 2.80 -28.31 12.00
N GLU A 32 3.87 -27.53 12.15
CA GLU A 32 3.79 -26.08 12.23
C GLU A 32 3.10 -25.66 10.93
N GLN A 33 1.77 -25.50 10.99
CA GLN A 33 1.04 -24.91 9.87
C GLN A 33 1.75 -23.59 9.61
N PRO A 34 2.26 -23.35 8.38
CA PRO A 34 2.89 -22.08 8.09
C PRO A 34 1.87 -21.01 8.46
N GLU A 35 2.21 -20.17 9.42
CA GLU A 35 1.43 -18.97 9.69
C GLU A 35 1.25 -18.29 8.33
N PRO A 36 0.02 -17.96 7.91
CA PRO A 36 -0.19 -17.37 6.61
C PRO A 36 0.72 -16.16 6.52
N GLU A 37 1.69 -16.21 5.61
CA GLU A 37 2.59 -15.07 5.36
C GLU A 37 1.67 -13.90 5.07
N MET A 38 1.59 -12.94 6.01
CA MET A 38 0.72 -11.78 5.89
C MET A 38 1.28 -10.92 4.75
N GLU A 39 0.84 -11.20 3.53
CA GLU A 39 1.30 -10.51 2.33
C GLU A 39 0.63 -9.14 2.26
N LEU A 40 1.44 -8.09 2.43
CA LEU A 40 1.02 -6.71 2.27
C LEU A 40 1.36 -6.24 0.85
N VAL A 41 0.42 -5.59 0.19
CA VAL A 41 0.57 -5.06 -1.16
C VAL A 41 0.30 -3.57 -1.22
N THR A 42 1.13 -2.83 -1.95
CA THR A 42 0.92 -1.41 -2.20
C THR A 42 -0.32 -1.21 -3.07
N VAL A 43 -1.22 -0.33 -2.63
CA VAL A 43 -2.46 0.02 -3.32
C VAL A 43 -2.54 1.49 -3.73
N PHE A 44 -1.69 2.33 -3.13
CA PHE A 44 -1.60 3.75 -3.42
C PHE A 44 -0.22 4.27 -3.03
N ASP A 45 0.37 5.14 -3.84
CA ASP A 45 1.62 5.83 -3.56
C ASP A 45 1.51 7.30 -3.97
N THR A 46 1.98 8.21 -3.12
CA THR A 46 1.91 9.64 -3.39
C THR A 46 3.06 10.40 -2.74
N GLY A 47 3.51 11.47 -3.39
CA GLY A 47 4.43 12.45 -2.81
C GLY A 47 3.73 13.57 -2.02
N GLU A 48 2.41 13.70 -2.16
CA GLU A 48 1.63 14.76 -1.51
C GLU A 48 1.11 14.27 -0.13
N PRO A 49 1.45 14.94 0.98
CA PRO A 49 1.03 14.50 2.31
C PRO A 49 -0.49 14.64 2.52
N ALA A 50 -1.16 15.52 1.76
CA ALA A 50 -2.61 15.68 1.82
C ALA A 50 -3.34 14.43 1.34
N ASP A 51 -2.87 13.83 0.25
CA ASP A 51 -3.48 12.64 -0.36
C ASP A 51 -3.33 11.42 0.54
N VAL A 52 -2.20 11.29 1.24
CA VAL A 52 -2.00 10.25 2.27
C VAL A 52 -3.09 10.34 3.33
N LEU A 53 -3.36 11.54 3.86
CA LEU A 53 -4.37 11.75 4.90
C LEU A 53 -5.78 11.40 4.41
N VAL A 54 -6.11 11.76 3.17
CA VAL A 54 -7.42 11.42 2.59
C VAL A 54 -7.54 9.92 2.36
N ALA A 55 -6.52 9.28 1.77
CA ALA A 55 -6.49 7.84 1.53
C ALA A 55 -6.65 7.05 2.83
N LYS A 56 -5.94 7.44 3.89
CA LYS A 56 -6.09 6.86 5.23
C LYS A 56 -7.51 6.98 5.76
N SER A 57 -8.07 8.19 5.71
CA SER A 57 -9.44 8.44 6.21
C SER A 57 -10.47 7.55 5.51
N ILE A 58 -10.30 7.31 4.21
CA ILE A 58 -11.17 6.42 3.42
C ILE A 58 -11.01 4.96 3.87
N LEU A 59 -9.78 4.47 4.00
CA LEU A 59 -9.51 3.09 4.42
C LEU A 59 -9.98 2.82 5.85
N GLU A 60 -9.79 3.77 6.78
CA GLU A 60 -10.27 3.70 8.16
C GLU A 60 -11.80 3.66 8.23
N ALA A 61 -12.49 4.49 7.45
CA ALA A 61 -13.96 4.53 7.42
C ALA A 61 -14.56 3.19 6.95
N GLU A 62 -13.83 2.50 6.08
CA GLU A 62 -14.19 1.18 5.55
C GLU A 62 -13.69 0.02 6.42
N GLY A 63 -12.90 0.30 7.46
CA GLY A 63 -12.35 -0.73 8.36
C GLY A 63 -11.33 -1.64 7.67
N ILE A 64 -10.60 -1.13 6.68
CA ILE A 64 -9.50 -1.84 6.02
C ILE A 64 -8.22 -1.58 6.81
N GLU A 65 -7.53 -2.63 7.21
CA GLU A 65 -6.21 -2.50 7.84
C GLU A 65 -5.16 -2.09 6.80
N PHE A 66 -4.41 -1.03 7.09
CA PHE A 66 -3.37 -0.51 6.21
C PHE A 66 -2.09 -0.17 6.97
N PHE A 67 -0.99 -0.12 6.24
CA PHE A 67 0.33 0.28 6.70
C PHE A 67 0.86 1.38 5.77
N ALA A 68 1.18 2.55 6.34
CA ALA A 68 1.78 3.65 5.62
C ALA A 68 3.30 3.63 5.81
N LYS A 69 4.04 3.37 4.74
CA LYS A 69 5.49 3.30 4.72
C LYS A 69 6.07 4.68 4.41
N ASP A 70 7.14 5.06 5.10
CA ASP A 70 7.89 6.33 4.95
C ASP A 70 7.20 7.63 5.44
N GLU A 71 6.00 7.55 6.01
CA GLU A 71 5.26 8.71 6.55
C GLU A 71 5.98 9.44 7.71
N GLY A 72 6.90 8.77 8.41
CA GLY A 72 7.65 9.33 9.55
C GLY A 72 8.99 9.99 9.22
N VAL A 73 9.46 9.95 7.97
CA VAL A 73 10.78 10.50 7.59
C VAL A 73 10.74 12.03 7.48
N GLN A 74 9.55 12.61 7.27
CA GLN A 74 9.36 14.06 7.14
C GLN A 74 9.60 14.83 8.45
N ASP A 75 9.41 14.19 9.62
CA ASP A 75 9.46 14.86 10.93
C ASP A 75 10.81 14.68 11.67
N PHE A 76 11.65 13.72 11.26
CA PHE A 76 12.94 13.45 11.93
C PHE A 76 14.14 14.23 11.35
N PHE A 77 14.01 14.83 10.16
CA PHE A 77 15.09 15.58 9.52
C PHE A 77 14.82 17.09 9.44
N GLY A 78 14.61 17.71 10.61
CA GLY A 78 14.65 19.17 10.79
C GLY A 78 15.98 19.85 10.40
N ALA A 79 16.99 19.09 9.95
CA ALA A 79 18.28 19.61 9.46
C ALA A 79 18.39 19.71 7.92
N GLY A 80 17.43 19.16 7.16
CA GLY A 80 17.45 19.13 5.68
C GLY A 80 16.83 20.35 4.99
N ARG A 81 16.16 21.26 5.73
CA ARG A 81 15.48 22.44 5.19
C ARG A 81 16.40 23.59 4.75
N LEU A 82 17.69 23.33 4.55
CA LEU A 82 18.63 24.31 3.98
C LEU A 82 18.89 23.96 2.51
N GLY A 83 17.97 24.35 1.61
CA GLY A 83 18.34 24.58 0.20
C GLY A 83 17.38 24.10 -0.89
N SER A 84 16.47 23.15 -0.64
CA SER A 84 15.48 22.70 -1.63
C SER A 84 14.28 22.14 -0.91
N GLY A 85 13.10 22.72 -1.12
CA GLY A 85 11.88 22.51 -0.32
C GLY A 85 11.29 21.10 -0.32
N PHE A 86 11.86 20.13 -1.03
CA PHE A 86 11.45 18.73 -1.00
C PHE A 86 12.71 17.88 -1.16
N ASN A 87 12.99 17.01 -0.19
CA ASN A 87 14.10 16.08 -0.30
C ASN A 87 13.65 14.94 -1.21
N THR A 88 14.03 14.96 -2.49
CA THR A 88 13.75 13.91 -3.50
C THR A 88 14.27 12.51 -3.13
N MET A 89 14.93 12.36 -1.99
CA MET A 89 15.35 11.07 -1.40
C MET A 89 14.39 10.53 -0.33
N ALA A 90 13.49 11.34 0.23
CA ALA A 90 12.38 10.81 1.01
C ALA A 90 11.36 10.30 0.01
N GLY A 91 11.35 8.98 -0.21
CA GLY A 91 10.47 8.34 -1.19
C GLY A 91 9.02 8.71 -0.96
N GLN A 92 8.25 8.67 -2.05
CA GLN A 92 6.78 8.65 -2.02
C GLN A 92 6.25 7.77 -0.89
N VAL A 93 5.24 8.25 -0.19
CA VAL A 93 4.59 7.47 0.88
C VAL A 93 3.78 6.36 0.23
N GLU A 94 4.06 5.12 0.59
CA GLU A 94 3.36 3.95 0.07
C GLU A 94 2.32 3.46 1.09
N ILE A 95 1.06 3.35 0.68
CA ILE A 95 -0.01 2.74 1.47
C ILE A 95 -0.15 1.28 1.05
N GLN A 96 0.05 0.39 2.02
CA GLN A 96 -0.03 -1.05 1.85
C GLN A 96 -1.21 -1.62 2.62
N VAL A 97 -1.91 -2.58 2.03
CA VAL A 97 -3.00 -3.31 2.70
C VAL A 97 -2.76 -4.81 2.55
N ARG A 98 -3.52 -5.61 3.29
CA ARG A 98 -3.49 -7.07 3.11
C ARG A 98 -3.90 -7.43 1.69
N LEU A 99 -3.30 -8.49 1.13
CA LEU A 99 -3.64 -8.99 -0.20
C LEU A 99 -5.15 -9.21 -0.39
N GLU A 100 -5.84 -9.67 0.66
CA GLU A 100 -7.29 -9.91 0.67
C GLU A 100 -8.13 -8.63 0.49
N ASP A 101 -7.64 -7.48 0.93
CA ASP A 101 -8.33 -6.18 0.83
C ASP A 101 -7.84 -5.32 -0.34
N ALA A 102 -6.83 -5.78 -1.07
CA ALA A 102 -6.13 -4.99 -2.10
C ALA A 102 -7.06 -4.44 -3.19
N GLU A 103 -7.95 -5.28 -3.72
CA GLU A 103 -8.88 -4.89 -4.78
C GLU A 103 -9.89 -3.86 -4.27
N ARG A 104 -10.42 -4.09 -3.07
CA ARG A 104 -11.37 -3.19 -2.42
C ARG A 104 -10.75 -1.84 -2.09
N ALA A 105 -9.53 -1.84 -1.54
CA ALA A 105 -8.79 -0.63 -1.25
C ALA A 105 -8.51 0.18 -2.53
N ARG A 106 -8.07 -0.46 -3.62
CA ARG A 106 -7.85 0.23 -4.92
C ARG A 106 -9.11 0.90 -5.44
N GLN A 107 -10.26 0.22 -5.38
CA GLN A 107 -11.54 0.79 -5.82
C GLN A 107 -11.95 2.03 -5.01
N LEU A 108 -11.66 2.03 -3.70
CA LEU A 108 -11.95 3.16 -2.84
C LEU A 108 -11.03 4.36 -3.12
N LEU A 109 -9.77 4.08 -3.45
CA LEU A 109 -8.75 5.10 -3.69
C LEU A 109 -8.70 5.63 -5.13
N THR A 110 -9.39 4.99 -6.08
CA THR A 110 -9.45 5.43 -7.50
C THR A 110 -9.88 6.90 -7.65
N ARG A 111 -10.72 7.41 -6.74
CA ARG A 111 -11.15 8.82 -6.75
C ARG A 111 -10.04 9.83 -6.46
N LEU A 112 -8.94 9.40 -5.85
CA LEU A 112 -7.76 10.23 -5.60
C LEU A 112 -6.85 10.28 -6.82
N ASP A 113 -6.72 9.17 -7.55
CA ASP A 113 -5.94 9.13 -8.80
C ASP A 113 -6.53 10.07 -9.88
N GLU A 114 -7.86 10.14 -9.98
CA GLU A 114 -8.56 11.03 -10.93
C GLU A 114 -8.35 12.54 -10.62
N ALA A 115 -7.99 12.90 -9.39
CA ALA A 115 -7.71 14.29 -9.00
C ALA A 115 -6.32 14.77 -9.47
N GLU A 116 -5.39 13.84 -9.72
CA GLU A 116 -4.05 14.14 -10.25
C GLU A 116 -4.10 14.39 -11.77
N GLU A 117 -4.91 13.63 -12.52
CA GLU A 117 -5.08 13.83 -13.98
C GLU A 117 -5.82 15.13 -14.35
N GLY A 118 -6.56 15.72 -13.40
CA GLY A 118 -7.26 17.00 -13.58
C GLY A 118 -6.39 18.26 -13.47
N LYS A 119 -5.16 18.15 -12.92
CA LYS A 119 -4.28 19.31 -12.74
C LYS A 119 -3.47 19.68 -13.99
N GLU A 120 -3.29 18.78 -14.96
CA GLU A 120 -2.48 19.06 -16.17
C GLU A 120 -3.23 19.92 -17.22
N THR A 121 -4.55 20.05 -17.14
CA THR A 121 -5.33 20.80 -18.17
C THR A 121 -5.66 22.25 -17.78
N ALA A 122 -5.50 22.63 -16.51
CA ALA A 122 -5.86 23.97 -16.03
C ALA A 122 -4.79 25.06 -16.30
N ALA A 123 -3.62 24.70 -16.82
CA ALA A 123 -2.51 25.64 -17.04
C ALA A 123 -2.50 26.30 -18.44
N GLU A 124 -3.32 25.86 -19.40
CA GLU A 124 -3.18 26.29 -20.81
C GLU A 124 -4.31 27.22 -21.33
N GLU A 125 -5.34 27.54 -20.52
CA GLU A 125 -6.45 28.42 -20.94
C GLU A 125 -6.32 29.90 -20.51
N LEU A 126 -5.15 30.36 -20.04
CA LEU A 126 -4.89 31.77 -19.72
C LEU A 126 -3.83 32.38 -20.66
N ALA A 127 -4.05 32.26 -21.96
CA ALA A 127 -3.27 32.96 -22.97
C ALA A 127 -4.11 33.35 -24.20
N ASP A 128 -5.30 33.91 -24.01
CA ASP A 128 -6.01 34.60 -25.10
C ASP A 128 -6.93 35.70 -24.54
N GLU A 129 -6.34 36.79 -24.06
CA GLU A 129 -7.02 38.09 -24.03
C GLU A 129 -6.03 39.12 -24.58
N THR A 130 -5.92 39.18 -25.90
CA THR A 130 -5.40 40.37 -26.59
C THR A 130 -6.50 41.44 -26.57
N PRO A 131 -6.28 42.61 -25.96
CA PRO A 131 -7.05 43.79 -26.34
C PRO A 131 -6.40 44.37 -27.61
N GLU A 132 -7.04 44.11 -28.74
CA GLU A 132 -6.96 44.95 -29.93
C GLU A 132 -7.80 46.24 -29.69
N ASP A 133 -7.41 47.31 -30.39
CA ASP A 133 -8.13 48.56 -30.65
C ASP A 133 -8.11 49.64 -29.53
N GLU A 134 -7.87 50.94 -29.79
CA GLU A 134 -8.28 51.75 -30.95
C GLU A 134 -7.21 52.77 -31.41
N GLU A 135 -6.85 52.63 -32.68
CA GLU A 135 -6.81 53.64 -33.75
C GLU A 135 -7.17 55.11 -33.43
N SER A 136 -6.31 56.05 -33.84
CA SER A 136 -6.76 57.28 -34.52
C SER A 136 -5.62 57.90 -35.36
N GLU A 137 -5.71 57.65 -36.67
CA GLU A 137 -5.00 58.13 -37.87
C GLU A 137 -4.75 59.68 -37.99
N PRO A 138 -4.28 60.24 -39.14
CA PRO A 138 -3.00 60.05 -39.85
C PRO A 138 -2.30 61.39 -40.25
N ARG A 139 -1.15 61.26 -40.94
CA ARG A 139 -0.20 62.20 -41.65
C ARG A 139 -0.80 63.45 -42.39
N PRO A 140 -0.01 64.27 -43.13
CA PRO A 140 1.33 64.93 -42.95
C PRO A 140 1.31 66.44 -43.37
N GLU A 141 2.45 67.15 -43.29
CA GLU A 141 3.05 67.98 -44.38
C GLU A 141 4.51 68.37 -44.04
#